data_AF-A0A9P9CVI6-F1
#
_entry.id   AF-A0A9P9CVI6-F1
#
_cell.length_a   1.000
_cell.length_b   1.000
_cell.length_c   1.000
_cell.angle_alpha   90.00
_cell.angle_beta   90.00
_cell.angle_gamma   90.00
#
_symmetry.space_group_name_H-M   'P 1'
#
loop_
_entity.id
_entity.type
_entity.pdbx_description
1 polymer ?
#
loop_
_entity_poly.entity_id
_entity_poly.type
_entity_poly.pdbx_seq_one_letter_code
_entity_poly.pdbx_strand_id
1 'polypeptide(L)'
;MTVTFQLPITFAVGGVATQPLVNIDQVRVHVVLLALFFQLRKAVEVDGQDWALFVNGAVDRFSEWAQKVEREGYTTPTLDVAMVWHTYMLVSDSRTKKLLAYTSLSTTTITTEVVAVAETSLPFSIDLAAAVQRQGGFIERVVRFGWTADGFFDAIEPANGLVSAIARYHAFLDLVRTVPGIPTMDLVWHTHQLMGETYRRDTARLVGRALNHNDDVERMGGREVMKQRFDTTTAAWKARFGIAYSNSNE
;
A
#
# COMPACT_ATOMS: atom_id res chain seq x y z
N MET A 1 26.49 1.05 -20.91
CA MET A 1 26.14 2.19 -20.04
C MET A 1 24.71 1.98 -19.56
N THR A 2 24.55 1.60 -18.30
CA THR A 2 23.23 1.48 -17.66
C THR A 2 22.72 2.88 -17.38
N VAL A 3 21.70 3.32 -18.10
CA VAL A 3 21.03 4.58 -17.81
C VAL A 3 20.10 4.34 -16.62
N THR A 4 20.59 4.55 -15.41
CA THR A 4 19.75 4.60 -14.21
C THR A 4 18.99 5.92 -14.22
N PHE A 5 17.73 5.88 -14.66
CA PHE A 5 16.86 7.04 -14.52
C PHE A 5 16.57 7.28 -13.05
N GLN A 6 17.05 8.42 -12.53
CA GLN A 6 16.71 8.90 -11.20
C GLN A 6 15.33 9.54 -11.19
N LEU A 7 14.61 9.39 -10.08
CA LEU A 7 13.40 10.15 -9.83
C LEU A 7 13.67 11.65 -10.00
N PRO A 8 12.71 12.43 -10.52
CA PRO A 8 12.79 13.88 -10.45
C PRO A 8 13.08 14.34 -9.02
N ILE A 9 13.93 15.36 -8.88
CA ILE A 9 14.29 15.92 -7.57
C ILE A 9 13.03 16.40 -6.83
N THR A 10 12.05 16.93 -7.59
CA THR A 10 10.75 17.33 -7.06
C THR A 10 9.62 17.09 -8.07
N PHE A 11 8.43 16.86 -7.55
CA PHE A 11 7.15 16.88 -8.23
C PHE A 11 6.34 18.11 -7.81
N ALA A 12 5.54 18.67 -8.72
CA ALA A 12 4.62 19.76 -8.38
C ALA A 12 3.30 19.18 -7.85
N VAL A 13 2.94 19.51 -6.61
CA VAL A 13 1.67 19.11 -5.98
C VAL A 13 0.98 20.35 -5.42
N GLY A 14 -0.12 20.78 -6.01
CA GLY A 14 -0.86 21.98 -5.60
C GLY A 14 -0.05 23.27 -5.73
N GLY A 15 0.91 23.33 -6.65
CA GLY A 15 1.86 24.44 -6.79
C GLY A 15 3.07 24.37 -5.85
N VAL A 16 3.16 23.35 -4.99
CA VAL A 16 4.29 23.14 -4.07
C VAL A 16 5.29 22.15 -4.66
N ALA A 17 6.56 22.53 -4.71
CA ALA A 17 7.64 21.61 -5.07
C ALA A 17 7.85 20.57 -3.95
N THR A 18 7.64 19.30 -4.28
CA THR A 18 7.55 18.19 -3.33
C THR A 18 8.57 17.12 -3.71
N GLN A 19 9.50 16.78 -2.81
CA GLN A 19 10.41 15.64 -3.04
C GLN A 19 9.62 14.32 -3.16
N PRO A 20 10.19 13.27 -3.79
CA PRO A 20 9.54 11.97 -3.85
C PRO A 20 9.10 11.48 -2.46
N LEU A 21 7.79 11.32 -2.26
CA LEU A 21 7.21 10.84 -1.00
C LEU A 21 7.50 9.36 -0.74
N VAL A 22 7.81 8.62 -1.81
CA VAL A 22 8.21 7.21 -1.79
C VAL A 22 9.37 7.05 -2.76
N ASN A 23 10.38 6.25 -2.38
CA ASN A 23 11.49 5.88 -3.24
C ASN A 23 11.36 4.44 -3.79
N ILE A 24 12.19 4.09 -4.77
CA ILE A 24 12.14 2.80 -5.45
C ILE A 24 12.42 1.62 -4.50
N ASP A 25 13.33 1.79 -3.54
CA ASP A 25 13.67 0.72 -2.59
C ASP A 25 12.52 0.40 -1.65
N GLN A 26 11.77 1.42 -1.21
CA GLN A 26 10.56 1.23 -0.41
C GLN A 26 9.47 0.49 -1.20
N VAL A 27 9.28 0.82 -2.47
CA VAL A 27 8.37 0.08 -3.35
C VAL A 27 8.85 -1.36 -3.52
N ARG A 28 10.16 -1.57 -3.71
CA ARG A 28 10.77 -2.91 -3.83
C ARG A 28 10.50 -3.77 -2.60
N VAL A 29 10.78 -3.24 -1.41
CA VAL A 29 10.53 -3.92 -0.14
C VAL A 29 9.05 -4.30 -0.01
N HIS A 30 8.15 -3.38 -0.37
CA HIS A 30 6.72 -3.66 -0.32
C HIS A 30 6.30 -4.77 -1.32
N VAL A 31 6.81 -4.76 -2.57
CA VAL A 31 6.52 -5.83 -3.54
C VAL A 31 7.01 -7.20 -3.05
N VAL A 32 8.20 -7.27 -2.45
CA VAL A 32 8.72 -8.52 -1.87
C VAL A 32 7.79 -9.01 -0.75
N LEU A 33 7.32 -8.12 0.11
CA LEU A 33 6.37 -8.47 1.17
C LEU A 33 5.04 -9.01 0.61
N LEU A 34 4.49 -8.38 -0.43
CA LEU A 34 3.27 -8.86 -1.11
C LEU A 34 3.49 -10.23 -1.77
N ALA A 35 4.67 -10.48 -2.34
CA ALA A 35 5.04 -11.78 -2.88
C ALA A 35 5.04 -12.85 -1.78
N LEU A 36 5.58 -12.54 -0.60
CA LEU A 36 5.56 -13.45 0.55
C LEU A 36 4.14 -13.77 1.01
N PHE A 37 3.23 -12.79 1.05
CA PHE A 37 1.81 -13.03 1.37
C PHE A 37 1.13 -13.93 0.33
N PHE A 38 1.45 -13.75 -0.96
CA PHE A 38 0.96 -14.63 -2.01
C PHE A 38 1.44 -16.07 -1.81
N GLN A 39 2.73 -16.27 -1.52
CA GLN A 39 3.28 -17.59 -1.25
C GLN A 39 2.69 -18.23 0.00
N LEU A 40 2.45 -17.45 1.06
CA LEU A 40 1.78 -17.91 2.26
C LEU A 40 0.40 -18.47 1.93
N ARG A 41 -0.42 -17.73 1.17
CA ARG A 41 -1.74 -18.21 0.75
C ARG A 41 -1.65 -19.51 -0.05
N LYS A 42 -0.70 -19.59 -0.99
CA LYS A 42 -0.50 -20.82 -1.78
C LYS A 42 -0.11 -22.02 -0.92
N ALA A 43 0.77 -21.82 0.06
CA ALA A 43 1.16 -22.88 0.99
C ALA A 43 -0.03 -23.38 1.82
N VAL A 44 -0.83 -22.47 2.37
CA VAL A 44 -2.05 -22.82 3.15
C VAL A 44 -3.06 -23.60 2.31
N GLU A 45 -3.28 -23.18 1.06
CA GLU A 45 -4.19 -23.86 0.11
C GLU A 45 -3.67 -25.26 -0.26
N VAL A 46 -2.35 -25.44 -0.43
CA VAL A 46 -1.72 -26.74 -0.72
C VAL A 46 -1.82 -27.71 0.47
N ASP A 47 -1.74 -27.19 1.69
CA ASP A 47 -1.92 -27.97 2.92
C ASP A 47 -3.39 -28.37 3.17
N GLY A 48 -4.31 -27.98 2.27
CA GLY A 48 -5.73 -28.30 2.35
C GLY A 48 -6.50 -27.53 3.42
N GLN A 49 -5.92 -26.44 3.94
CA GLN A 49 -6.56 -25.58 4.93
C GLN A 49 -7.48 -24.55 4.26
N ASP A 50 -8.61 -24.26 4.89
CA ASP A 50 -9.49 -23.19 4.45
C ASP A 50 -8.84 -21.82 4.69
N TRP A 51 -8.70 -21.02 3.63
CA TRP A 51 -8.04 -19.72 3.69
C TRP A 51 -8.75 -18.74 4.64
N ALA A 52 -10.09 -18.73 4.67
CA ALA A 52 -10.83 -17.82 5.53
C ALA A 52 -10.64 -18.20 7.00
N LEU A 53 -10.66 -19.49 7.34
CA LEU A 53 -10.35 -19.96 8.69
C LEU A 53 -8.92 -19.62 9.10
N PHE A 54 -7.94 -19.81 8.20
CA PHE A 54 -6.55 -19.44 8.44
C PHE A 54 -6.41 -17.94 8.75
N VAL A 55 -7.05 -17.08 7.95
CA VAL A 55 -7.02 -15.63 8.13
C VAL A 55 -7.66 -15.22 9.46
N ASN A 56 -8.79 -15.81 9.86
CA ASN A 56 -9.39 -15.53 11.17
C ASN A 56 -8.41 -15.85 12.31
N GLY A 57 -7.75 -17.01 12.27
CA GLY A 57 -6.72 -17.34 13.26
C GLY A 57 -5.51 -16.40 13.22
N ALA A 58 -5.15 -15.87 12.04
CA ALA A 58 -4.11 -14.85 11.93
C ALA A 58 -4.51 -13.51 12.56
N VAL A 59 -5.80 -13.13 12.49
CA VAL A 59 -6.33 -11.93 13.17
C VAL A 59 -6.27 -12.08 14.68
N ASP A 60 -6.56 -13.26 15.22
CA ASP A 60 -6.42 -13.55 16.65
C ASP A 60 -4.95 -13.42 17.08
N ARG A 61 -4.02 -14.07 16.36
CA ARG A 61 -2.57 -13.95 16.61
C ARG A 61 -2.06 -12.52 16.48
N PHE A 62 -2.59 -11.75 15.54
CA PHE A 62 -2.27 -10.33 15.40
C PHE A 62 -2.71 -9.53 16.64
N SER A 63 -3.89 -9.81 17.17
CA SER A 63 -4.41 -9.14 18.37
C SER A 63 -3.53 -9.41 19.59
N GLU A 64 -3.11 -10.67 19.78
CA GLU A 64 -2.16 -11.07 20.83
C GLU A 64 -0.79 -10.40 20.65
N TRP A 65 -0.26 -10.44 19.44
CA TRP A 65 1.03 -9.81 19.11
C TRP A 65 0.99 -8.30 19.35
N ALA A 66 -0.07 -7.60 18.96
CA ALA A 66 -0.22 -6.17 19.15
C ALA A 66 -0.23 -5.79 20.64
N GLN A 67 -0.97 -6.53 21.47
CA GLN A 67 -0.99 -6.35 22.92
C GLN A 67 0.39 -6.62 23.54
N LYS A 68 1.09 -7.65 23.07
CA LYS A 68 2.46 -7.94 23.51
C LYS A 68 3.40 -6.80 23.16
N VAL A 69 3.33 -6.27 21.95
CA VAL A 69 4.16 -5.13 21.50
C VAL A 69 3.91 -3.88 22.36
N GLU A 70 2.67 -3.64 22.76
CA GLU A 70 2.33 -2.52 23.65
C GLU A 70 2.93 -2.68 25.05
N ARG A 71 2.86 -3.88 25.64
CA ARG A 71 3.36 -4.14 26.99
C ARG A 71 4.88 -4.29 27.07
N GLU A 72 5.47 -4.96 26.08
CA GLU A 72 6.85 -5.49 26.14
C GLU A 72 7.78 -4.86 25.11
N GLY A 73 7.25 -4.04 24.18
CA GLY A 73 8.02 -3.48 23.08
C GLY A 73 8.01 -4.36 21.82
N TYR A 74 8.60 -3.84 20.74
CA TYR A 74 8.52 -4.47 19.43
C TYR A 74 9.12 -5.88 19.38
N THR A 75 8.40 -6.79 18.74
CA THR A 75 8.89 -8.11 18.35
C THR A 75 8.52 -8.37 16.90
N THR A 76 9.39 -9.04 16.15
CA THR A 76 9.11 -9.37 14.75
C THR A 76 7.88 -10.29 14.66
N PRO A 77 6.82 -9.90 13.93
CA PRO A 77 5.64 -10.75 13.76
C PRO A 77 5.94 -11.94 12.84
N THR A 78 5.14 -13.00 12.96
CA THR A 78 5.08 -14.06 11.94
C THR A 78 4.48 -13.52 10.64
N LEU A 79 4.69 -14.21 9.51
CA LEU A 79 4.31 -13.69 8.20
C LEU A 79 2.80 -13.45 8.03
N ASP A 80 1.98 -14.31 8.62
CA ASP A 80 0.52 -14.19 8.67
C ASP A 80 0.06 -13.01 9.54
N VAL A 81 0.72 -12.77 10.68
CA VAL A 81 0.48 -11.60 11.51
C VAL A 81 0.90 -10.32 10.78
N ALA A 82 2.03 -10.35 10.06
CA ALA A 82 2.48 -9.25 9.22
C ALA A 82 1.47 -8.93 8.09
N MET A 83 0.81 -9.93 7.52
CA MET A 83 -0.24 -9.76 6.51
C MET A 83 -1.47 -9.03 7.08
N VAL A 84 -1.94 -9.45 8.26
CA VAL A 84 -3.06 -8.78 8.94
C VAL A 84 -2.67 -7.36 9.32
N TRP A 85 -1.45 -7.17 9.84
CA TRP A 85 -0.96 -5.87 10.24
C TRP A 85 -0.79 -4.91 9.04
N HIS A 86 -0.26 -5.39 7.91
CA HIS A 86 -0.23 -4.66 6.63
C HIS A 86 -1.64 -4.18 6.25
N THR A 87 -2.62 -5.08 6.26
CA THR A 87 -4.00 -4.74 5.92
C THR A 87 -4.57 -3.70 6.88
N TYR A 88 -4.38 -3.88 8.20
CA TYR A 88 -4.81 -2.92 9.23
C TYR A 88 -4.25 -1.51 8.97
N MET A 89 -2.98 -1.42 8.55
CA MET A 89 -2.33 -0.15 8.22
C MET A 89 -2.93 0.54 7.00
N LEU A 90 -3.46 -0.21 6.03
CA LEU A 90 -4.13 0.34 4.84
C LEU A 90 -5.56 0.80 5.11
N VAL A 91 -6.31 0.10 5.98
CA VAL A 91 -7.77 0.32 6.17
C VAL A 91 -8.14 1.23 7.35
N SER A 92 -7.31 1.33 8.39
CA SER A 92 -7.61 2.16 9.56
C SER A 92 -7.27 3.64 9.29
N ASP A 93 -7.92 4.61 9.93
CA ASP A 93 -7.46 6.02 9.98
C ASP A 93 -7.06 6.41 11.43
N SER A 94 -6.78 5.40 12.27
CA SER A 94 -6.55 5.62 13.69
C SER A 94 -5.36 6.56 13.94
N ARG A 95 -5.53 7.44 14.94
CA ARG A 95 -4.61 8.55 15.21
C ARG A 95 -3.20 8.10 15.67
N THR A 96 -3.00 6.81 15.86
CA THR A 96 -1.89 6.17 16.56
C THR A 96 -1.16 5.15 15.70
N LYS A 97 -1.10 5.39 14.38
CA LYS A 97 -0.25 4.64 13.46
C LYS A 97 1.22 5.04 13.59
N LYS A 98 1.89 4.58 14.65
CA LYS A 98 3.35 4.56 14.66
C LYS A 98 3.81 3.32 13.90
N LEU A 99 4.41 3.55 12.75
CA LEU A 99 4.87 2.51 11.86
C LEU A 99 6.09 1.80 12.43
N LEU A 100 6.09 0.46 12.38
CA LEU A 100 7.34 -0.29 12.33
C LEU A 100 7.78 -0.30 10.87
N ALA A 101 8.68 0.62 10.51
CA ALA A 101 9.12 0.78 9.14
C ALA A 101 9.84 -0.50 8.71
N TYR A 102 9.38 -1.15 7.65
CA TYR A 102 10.21 -2.13 6.95
C TYR A 102 11.35 -1.37 6.28
N THR A 103 12.47 -1.23 6.98
CA THR A 103 13.65 -0.48 6.50
C THR A 103 14.60 -1.33 5.66
N SER A 104 14.48 -2.66 5.70
CA SER A 104 15.27 -3.55 4.84
C SER A 104 14.70 -4.98 4.83
N LEU A 105 14.71 -5.62 3.65
CA LEU A 105 14.52 -7.05 3.50
C LEU A 105 15.80 -7.61 2.88
N SER A 106 16.47 -8.53 3.57
CA SER A 106 17.46 -9.42 2.96
C SER A 106 16.77 -10.72 2.56
N THR A 107 17.19 -11.30 1.43
CA THR A 107 16.65 -12.51 0.79
C THR A 107 16.67 -13.78 1.68
N THR A 108 17.16 -13.70 2.91
CA THR A 108 17.29 -14.87 3.79
C THR A 108 16.87 -14.61 5.25
N THR A 109 16.68 -13.36 5.69
CA THR A 109 16.25 -13.05 7.07
C THR A 109 15.63 -11.65 7.16
N ILE A 110 14.47 -11.55 7.81
CA ILE A 110 13.82 -10.29 8.18
C ILE A 110 14.50 -9.76 9.45
N THR A 111 15.40 -8.78 9.33
CA THR A 111 15.94 -8.05 10.50
C THR A 111 15.35 -6.63 10.50
N THR A 112 14.51 -6.32 11.49
CA THR A 112 13.90 -5.00 11.69
C THR A 112 14.60 -4.30 12.86
N GLU A 113 15.28 -3.18 12.61
CA GLU A 113 15.56 -2.19 13.65
C GLU A 113 14.42 -1.17 13.66
N VAL A 114 13.63 -1.12 14.75
CA VAL A 114 12.54 -0.15 14.90
C VAL A 114 12.47 0.41 16.32
N VAL A 115 12.38 1.73 16.40
CA VAL A 115 12.20 2.51 17.64
C VAL A 115 10.71 2.64 17.96
N ALA A 116 10.33 2.17 19.15
CA ALA A 116 8.98 2.03 19.67
C ALA A 116 8.30 3.35 20.09
N VAL A 117 6.96 3.36 20.14
CA VAL A 117 6.09 3.53 21.33
C VAL A 117 4.64 3.30 20.86
N ALA A 118 3.93 2.35 21.46
CA ALA A 118 2.51 2.11 21.21
C ALA A 118 1.67 2.76 22.32
N GLU A 119 0.62 3.47 21.92
CA GLU A 119 -0.62 3.56 22.68
C GLU A 119 -1.73 3.30 21.66
N THR A 120 -2.50 2.21 21.78
CA THR A 120 -3.94 2.24 21.44
C THR A 120 -4.68 0.94 21.75
N SER A 121 -5.86 1.13 22.36
CA SER A 121 -6.99 0.23 22.26
C SER A 121 -7.33 -0.07 20.79
N LEU A 122 -7.24 -1.34 20.38
CA LEU A 122 -7.60 -1.82 19.04
C LEU A 122 -9.06 -1.43 18.71
N PRO A 123 -9.33 -0.64 17.66
CA PRO A 123 -10.69 -0.38 17.23
C PRO A 123 -11.20 -1.60 16.45
N PHE A 124 -11.90 -2.50 17.12
CA PHE A 124 -12.60 -3.67 16.53
C PHE A 124 -13.74 -3.29 15.54
N SER A 125 -13.78 -2.06 15.00
CA SER A 125 -14.86 -1.62 14.10
C SER A 125 -14.68 -2.03 12.64
N ILE A 126 -13.58 -2.70 12.29
CA ILE A 126 -13.27 -3.17 10.93
C ILE A 126 -13.14 -4.68 10.97
N ASP A 127 -13.87 -5.38 10.09
CA ASP A 127 -13.66 -6.80 9.84
C ASP A 127 -12.33 -6.98 9.10
N LEU A 128 -11.25 -7.20 9.87
CA LEU A 128 -9.90 -7.38 9.35
C LEU A 128 -9.77 -8.65 8.53
N ALA A 129 -10.51 -9.71 8.86
CA ALA A 129 -10.47 -10.94 8.09
C ALA A 129 -11.05 -10.72 6.69
N ALA A 130 -12.17 -10.02 6.58
CA ALA A 130 -12.74 -9.64 5.29
C ALA A 130 -11.83 -8.67 4.53
N ALA A 131 -11.17 -7.73 5.21
CA ALA A 131 -10.22 -6.81 4.59
C ALA A 131 -9.00 -7.53 3.99
N VAL A 132 -8.41 -8.48 4.72
CA VAL A 132 -7.28 -9.29 4.23
C VAL A 132 -7.69 -10.07 2.98
N GLN A 133 -8.91 -10.63 2.98
CA GLN A 133 -9.44 -11.33 1.82
C GLN A 133 -9.62 -10.41 0.61
N ARG A 134 -10.13 -9.19 0.78
CA ARG A 134 -10.25 -8.20 -0.31
C ARG A 134 -8.88 -7.78 -0.87
N GLN A 135 -7.87 -7.65 -0.02
CA GLN A 135 -6.49 -7.35 -0.44
C GLN A 135 -5.87 -8.47 -1.29
N GLY A 136 -6.34 -9.71 -1.18
CA GLY A 136 -5.86 -10.84 -1.98
C GLY A 136 -5.91 -10.59 -3.49
N GLY A 137 -6.99 -9.97 -4.00
CA GLY A 137 -7.12 -9.65 -5.41
C GLY A 137 -6.13 -8.59 -5.90
N PHE A 138 -5.70 -7.67 -5.04
CA PHE A 138 -4.63 -6.71 -5.35
C PHE A 138 -3.27 -7.42 -5.43
N ILE A 139 -2.95 -8.26 -4.45
CA ILE A 139 -1.70 -9.04 -4.44
C ILE A 139 -1.58 -9.92 -5.69
N GLU A 140 -2.67 -10.59 -6.08
CA GLU A 140 -2.72 -11.39 -7.31
C GLU A 140 -2.39 -10.57 -8.57
N ARG A 141 -2.87 -9.32 -8.66
CA ARG A 141 -2.53 -8.42 -9.77
C ARG A 141 -1.04 -8.08 -9.77
N VAL A 142 -0.47 -7.73 -8.63
CA VAL A 142 0.97 -7.39 -8.51
C VAL A 142 1.84 -8.57 -8.98
N VAL A 143 1.50 -9.80 -8.58
CA VAL A 143 2.19 -11.02 -9.04
C VAL A 143 1.98 -11.24 -10.54
N ARG A 144 0.74 -11.16 -11.02
CA ARG A 144 0.39 -11.40 -12.44
C ARG A 144 1.06 -10.41 -13.39
N PHE A 145 1.23 -9.16 -12.98
CA PHE A 145 1.94 -8.15 -13.78
C PHE A 145 3.47 -8.35 -13.79
N GLY A 146 3.99 -9.34 -13.07
CA GLY A 146 5.41 -9.70 -13.07
C GLY A 146 6.27 -8.80 -12.17
N TRP A 147 5.67 -7.99 -11.28
CA TRP A 147 6.43 -7.07 -10.43
C TRP A 147 7.25 -7.84 -9.38
N THR A 148 6.81 -9.04 -9.05
CA THR A 148 7.49 -9.97 -8.12
C THR A 148 8.50 -10.88 -8.83
N ALA A 149 8.70 -10.75 -10.14
CA ALA A 149 9.62 -11.61 -10.88
C ALA A 149 11.08 -11.21 -10.63
N ASP A 150 11.98 -12.20 -10.65
CA ASP A 150 13.41 -11.97 -10.56
C ASP A 150 13.87 -11.00 -11.66
N GLY A 151 14.69 -10.02 -11.29
CA GLY A 151 15.20 -9.01 -12.20
C GLY A 151 14.23 -7.88 -12.57
N PHE A 152 12.98 -7.86 -12.08
CA PHE A 152 12.03 -6.75 -12.34
C PHE A 152 12.60 -5.39 -11.94
N PHE A 153 13.22 -5.32 -10.75
CA PHE A 153 13.83 -4.10 -10.25
C PHE A 153 15.22 -3.82 -10.82
N ASP A 154 15.79 -4.76 -11.57
CA ASP A 154 17.07 -4.60 -12.29
C ASP A 154 16.84 -4.15 -13.75
N ALA A 155 15.60 -4.25 -14.25
CA ALA A 155 15.21 -3.76 -15.57
C ALA A 155 15.30 -2.22 -15.64
N ILE A 156 15.75 -1.72 -16.80
CA ILE A 156 15.96 -0.28 -17.05
C ILE A 156 14.62 0.37 -17.45
N GLU A 157 14.32 1.56 -16.92
CA GLU A 157 13.18 2.37 -17.37
C GLU A 157 13.22 2.61 -18.90
N PRO A 158 12.08 2.58 -19.62
CA PRO A 158 10.71 2.52 -19.09
C PRO A 158 10.19 1.11 -18.79
N ALA A 159 11.03 0.07 -18.82
CA ALA A 159 10.57 -1.32 -18.84
C ALA A 159 9.85 -1.78 -17.55
N ASN A 160 10.16 -1.19 -16.39
CA ASN A 160 9.49 -1.51 -15.12
C ASN A 160 8.43 -0.47 -14.70
N GLY A 161 8.44 0.75 -15.28
CA GLY A 161 7.41 1.78 -15.09
C GLY A 161 7.34 2.39 -13.68
N LEU A 162 8.31 2.16 -12.81
CA LEU A 162 8.27 2.56 -11.39
C LEU A 162 8.37 4.08 -11.20
N VAL A 163 9.25 4.74 -11.95
CA VAL A 163 9.38 6.21 -11.97
C VAL A 163 8.07 6.83 -12.44
N SER A 164 7.45 6.25 -13.47
CA SER A 164 6.15 6.70 -13.98
C SER A 164 5.04 6.50 -12.94
N ALA A 165 5.03 5.38 -12.23
CA ALA A 165 4.08 5.13 -11.14
C ALA A 165 4.24 6.16 -10.00
N ILE A 166 5.47 6.45 -9.58
CA ILE A 166 5.76 7.46 -8.55
C ILE A 166 5.35 8.85 -9.02
N ALA A 167 5.65 9.22 -10.27
CA ALA A 167 5.23 10.50 -10.84
C ALA A 167 3.69 10.63 -10.89
N ARG A 168 2.99 9.57 -11.35
CA ARG A 168 1.52 9.53 -11.38
C ARG A 168 0.91 9.62 -9.99
N TYR A 169 1.55 9.06 -8.96
CA TYR A 169 1.08 9.21 -7.58
C TYR A 169 1.12 10.68 -7.11
N HIS A 170 2.20 11.42 -7.40
CA HIS A 170 2.26 12.85 -7.06
C HIS A 170 1.25 13.68 -7.87
N ALA A 171 1.07 13.38 -9.16
CA ALA A 171 0.03 14.00 -9.97
C ALA A 171 -1.38 13.68 -9.44
N PHE A 172 -1.60 12.47 -8.94
CA PHE A 172 -2.85 12.11 -8.28
C PHE A 172 -3.10 12.96 -7.02
N LEU A 173 -2.08 13.17 -6.17
CA LEU A 173 -2.19 14.06 -5.01
C LEU A 173 -2.56 15.51 -5.43
N ASP A 174 -2.04 16.01 -6.56
CA ASP A 174 -2.44 17.31 -7.10
C ASP A 174 -3.93 17.33 -7.48
N LEU A 175 -4.40 16.28 -8.15
CA LEU A 175 -5.79 16.17 -8.60
C LEU A 175 -6.78 16.13 -7.43
N VAL A 176 -6.51 15.30 -6.42
CA VAL A 176 -7.46 15.06 -5.31
C VAL A 176 -7.61 16.20 -4.32
N ARG A 177 -6.83 17.27 -4.50
CA ARG A 177 -7.07 18.56 -3.83
C ARG A 177 -8.38 19.20 -4.26
N THR A 178 -8.83 18.94 -5.49
CA THR A 178 -9.97 19.63 -6.09
C THR A 178 -11.13 18.70 -6.43
N VAL A 179 -10.83 17.45 -6.79
CA VAL A 179 -11.84 16.45 -7.19
C VAL A 179 -11.66 15.19 -6.37
N PRO A 180 -12.69 14.67 -5.68
CA PRO A 180 -12.61 13.35 -5.06
C PRO A 180 -12.25 12.30 -6.12
N GLY A 181 -11.20 11.53 -5.88
CA GLY A 181 -10.71 10.54 -6.84
C GLY A 181 -10.13 9.32 -6.14
N ILE A 182 -9.99 8.24 -6.90
CA ILE A 182 -9.37 6.98 -6.48
C ILE A 182 -8.14 6.79 -7.36
N PRO A 183 -6.95 6.46 -6.82
CA PRO A 183 -5.76 6.31 -7.63
C PRO A 183 -5.82 5.02 -8.47
N THR A 184 -5.22 5.06 -9.65
CA THR A 184 -4.98 3.88 -10.50
C THR A 184 -3.75 3.08 -10.08
N MET A 185 -2.82 3.71 -9.36
CA MET A 185 -1.56 3.09 -8.93
C MET A 185 -1.59 2.78 -7.43
N ASP A 186 -2.33 1.73 -7.08
CA ASP A 186 -2.51 1.29 -5.69
C ASP A 186 -1.18 1.01 -4.99
N LEU A 187 -0.17 0.46 -5.67
CA LEU A 187 1.07 0.07 -4.98
C LEU A 187 1.85 1.25 -4.39
N VAL A 188 2.10 2.31 -5.17
CA VAL A 188 2.87 3.46 -4.65
C VAL A 188 2.09 4.16 -3.54
N TRP A 189 0.76 4.26 -3.70
CA TRP A 189 -0.09 4.81 -2.67
C TRP A 189 -0.07 3.97 -1.39
N HIS A 190 -0.26 2.65 -1.48
CA HIS A 190 -0.16 1.73 -0.35
C HIS A 190 1.21 1.83 0.31
N THR A 191 2.29 1.90 -0.47
CA THR A 191 3.65 2.06 0.07
C THR A 191 3.75 3.35 0.88
N HIS A 192 3.16 4.45 0.41
CA HIS A 192 3.09 5.68 1.20
C HIS A 192 2.18 5.52 2.43
N GLN A 193 1.01 4.87 2.33
CA GLN A 193 0.10 4.62 3.47
C GLN A 193 0.76 3.80 4.58
N LEU A 194 1.58 2.81 4.19
CA LEU A 194 2.46 2.07 5.08
C LEU A 194 3.56 2.95 5.70
N MET A 195 3.58 4.27 5.50
CA MET A 195 4.47 5.18 6.23
C MET A 195 3.83 5.81 7.49
N GLY A 196 2.57 5.45 7.81
CA GLY A 196 1.90 5.82 9.06
C GLY A 196 1.78 7.34 9.29
N GLU A 197 2.48 7.87 10.28
CA GLU A 197 2.49 9.32 10.57
C GLU A 197 3.03 10.16 9.42
N THR A 198 4.07 9.68 8.72
CA THR A 198 4.63 10.40 7.57
C THR A 198 3.58 10.59 6.50
N TYR A 199 2.82 9.55 6.18
CA TYR A 199 1.69 9.62 5.25
C TYR A 199 0.67 10.69 5.64
N ARG A 200 0.25 10.69 6.92
CA ARG A 200 -0.76 11.63 7.41
C ARG A 200 -0.27 13.06 7.37
N ARG A 201 0.96 13.31 7.82
CA ARG A 201 1.59 14.63 7.75
C ARG A 201 1.71 15.11 6.31
N ASP A 202 2.19 14.26 5.41
CA ASP A 202 2.43 14.63 4.03
C ASP A 202 1.12 14.90 3.28
N THR A 203 0.10 14.05 3.48
CA THR A 203 -1.23 14.26 2.88
C THR A 203 -2.01 15.41 3.51
N ALA A 204 -1.89 15.64 4.83
CA ALA A 204 -2.44 16.83 5.47
C ALA A 204 -1.80 18.11 4.91
N ARG A 205 -0.48 18.13 4.72
CA ARG A 205 0.24 19.27 4.13
C ARG A 205 -0.15 19.50 2.67
N LEU A 206 -0.20 18.44 1.86
CA LEU A 206 -0.33 18.54 0.40
C LEU A 206 -1.77 18.55 -0.08
N VAL A 207 -2.69 17.92 0.64
CA VAL A 207 -4.09 17.71 0.23
C VAL A 207 -5.09 18.23 1.27
N GLY A 208 -4.63 18.55 2.49
CA GLY A 208 -5.48 19.05 3.58
C GLY A 208 -6.17 17.96 4.41
N ARG A 209 -5.99 16.69 4.04
CA ARG A 209 -6.57 15.53 4.75
C ARG A 209 -5.81 14.25 4.42
N ALA A 210 -5.88 13.26 5.31
CA ALA A 210 -5.50 11.90 4.97
C ALA A 210 -6.47 11.31 3.93
N LEU A 211 -5.94 10.59 2.95
CA LEU A 211 -6.76 9.83 2.00
C LEU A 211 -6.93 8.41 2.55
N ASN A 212 -8.17 7.91 2.54
CA ASN A 212 -8.48 6.57 3.04
C ASN A 212 -8.65 5.58 1.89
N HIS A 213 -7.97 4.43 1.96
CA HIS A 213 -8.07 3.31 1.02
C HIS A 213 -9.22 2.38 1.43
N ASN A 214 -10.41 2.88 1.68
CA ASN A 214 -11.52 1.96 1.97
C ASN A 214 -11.82 1.13 0.70
N ASP A 215 -11.50 -0.16 0.72
CA ASP A 215 -11.60 -1.08 -0.42
C ASP A 215 -12.93 -1.87 -0.44
N ASP A 216 -13.82 -1.59 0.51
CA ASP A 216 -15.15 -2.18 0.61
C ASP A 216 -16.10 -1.54 -0.41
N VAL A 217 -16.08 -2.08 -1.64
CA VAL A 217 -16.90 -1.61 -2.77
C VAL A 217 -18.39 -1.64 -2.44
N GLU A 218 -18.86 -2.65 -1.70
CA GLU A 218 -20.28 -2.77 -1.33
C GLU A 218 -20.68 -1.64 -0.39
N ARG A 219 -19.89 -1.40 0.67
CA ARG A 219 -20.09 -0.27 1.58
C ARG A 219 -19.94 1.09 0.91
N MET A 220 -19.20 1.17 -0.20
CA MET A 220 -19.06 2.37 -1.02
C MET A 220 -20.21 2.60 -2.03
N GLY A 221 -21.25 1.76 -2.03
CA GLY A 221 -22.40 1.91 -2.93
C GLY A 221 -22.36 1.00 -4.17
N GLY A 222 -21.48 -0.02 -4.16
CA GLY A 222 -21.40 -1.05 -5.19
C GLY A 222 -20.55 -0.67 -6.41
N ARG A 223 -20.47 -1.61 -7.36
CA ARG A 223 -19.64 -1.50 -8.58
C ARG A 223 -19.97 -0.30 -9.45
N GLU A 224 -21.24 0.12 -9.49
CA GLU A 224 -21.66 1.27 -10.31
C GLU A 224 -21.09 2.59 -9.77
N VAL A 225 -21.12 2.79 -8.45
CA VAL A 225 -20.52 3.97 -7.82
C VAL A 225 -19.00 3.97 -8.01
N MET A 226 -18.35 2.81 -7.91
CA MET A 226 -16.92 2.68 -8.19
C MET A 226 -16.58 3.08 -9.62
N LYS A 227 -17.37 2.60 -10.59
CA LYS A 227 -17.23 2.97 -12.00
C LYS A 227 -17.40 4.48 -12.20
N GLN A 228 -18.42 5.08 -11.60
CA GLN A 228 -18.64 6.52 -11.69
C GLN A 228 -17.48 7.34 -11.11
N ARG A 229 -16.90 6.90 -9.98
CA ARG A 229 -15.71 7.54 -9.38
C ARG A 229 -14.49 7.41 -10.29
N PHE A 230 -14.30 6.26 -10.92
CA PHE A 230 -13.24 6.04 -11.89
C PHE A 230 -13.40 6.94 -13.13
N ASP A 231 -14.60 7.02 -13.70
CA ASP A 231 -14.91 7.87 -14.85
C ASP A 231 -14.69 9.35 -14.51
N THR A 232 -15.11 9.77 -13.31
CA THR A 232 -14.88 11.14 -12.81
C THR A 232 -13.39 11.44 -12.67
N THR A 233 -12.63 10.52 -12.09
CA THR A 233 -11.17 10.68 -11.94
C THR A 233 -10.49 10.75 -13.30
N THR A 234 -10.90 9.91 -14.25
CA THR A 234 -10.37 9.89 -15.62
C THR A 234 -10.62 11.21 -16.35
N ALA A 235 -11.83 11.74 -16.28
CA ALA A 235 -12.19 13.01 -16.90
C ALA A 235 -11.41 14.18 -16.27
N ALA A 236 -11.34 14.23 -14.94
CA ALA A 236 -10.61 15.27 -14.23
C ALA A 236 -9.10 15.22 -14.51
N TRP A 237 -8.52 14.02 -14.57
CA TRP A 237 -7.12 13.81 -14.93
C TRP A 237 -6.81 14.32 -16.34
N LYS A 238 -7.65 13.95 -17.32
CA LYS A 238 -7.48 14.42 -18.71
C LYS A 238 -7.60 15.93 -18.80
N ALA A 239 -8.54 16.53 -18.09
CA ALA A 239 -8.71 17.99 -18.04
C ALA A 239 -7.50 18.70 -17.38
N ARG A 240 -6.95 18.12 -16.31
CA ARG A 240 -5.86 18.72 -15.53
C ARG A 240 -4.47 18.57 -16.17
N PHE A 241 -4.19 17.41 -16.78
CA PHE A 241 -2.86 17.04 -17.26
C PHE A 241 -2.77 16.85 -18.78
N GLY A 242 -3.90 16.84 -19.50
CA GLY A 242 -3.92 16.67 -20.96
C GLY A 242 -3.58 15.25 -21.44
N ILE A 243 -3.35 14.29 -20.55
CA ILE A 243 -2.98 12.90 -20.86
C ILE A 243 -4.05 11.91 -20.36
N ALA A 244 -4.06 10.67 -20.87
CA ALA A 244 -4.99 9.64 -20.42
C ALA A 244 -4.70 9.20 -18.98
N TYR A 245 -5.74 8.76 -18.25
CA TYR A 245 -5.60 8.39 -16.84
C TYR A 245 -5.12 6.97 -16.62
N SER A 246 -5.56 6.02 -17.44
CA SER A 246 -4.98 4.68 -17.59
C SER A 246 -4.71 4.43 -19.06
N ASN A 247 -3.62 3.71 -19.34
CA ASN A 247 -3.48 3.07 -20.64
C ASN A 247 -4.36 1.81 -20.57
N SER A 248 -5.13 1.53 -21.61
CA SER A 248 -6.15 0.46 -21.67
C SER A 248 -5.62 -0.98 -21.53
N ASN A 249 -4.42 -1.17 -20.98
CA ASN A 249 -3.79 -2.45 -20.65
C ASN A 249 -3.44 -2.62 -19.15
N GLU A 250 -3.87 -1.69 -18.28
CA GLU A 250 -3.83 -1.82 -16.80
C GLU A 250 -5.09 -2.51 -16.26
#